data_AF-A0A6J7AR95-F1
#
_entry.id   AF-A0A6J7AR95-F1
#
_cell.length_a   1.000
_cell.length_b   1.000
_cell.length_c   1.000
_cell.angle_alpha   90.00
_cell.angle_beta   90.00
_cell.angle_gamma   90.00
#
_symmetry.space_group_name_H-M   'P 1'
#
loop_
_entity.id
_entity.type
_entity.pdbx_description
1 polymer ?
#
loop_
_entity_poly.entity_id
_entity_poly.type
_entity_poly.pdbx_seq_one_letter_code
_entity_poly.pdbx_strand_id
1 'polypeptide(L)'
;MRLRRDVPKEYSYVTVVTYGRTGSTAIQASLNALPGVLLRGENYAAMRGLGTYLQSIAEVADRHHAGKSTHPWYGSAQLDPIAVLADIRRHVIDYLLRPAASTNWIGFKEVRYEPGHFASYDELLQHLIFLGRLFPGLRYVINVREPVNAARSGWWPENIDALEVLTTTRDWLLSATADLNNFFGPLRAACVAYEDWVDDPQVLVDAYSSLGLPRDDQAVRAALLERLEHGSRPG
;
A
#
# COMPACT_ATOMS: atom_id res chain seq x y z
N MET A 1 7.08 -40.34 -11.45
CA MET A 1 6.65 -39.36 -10.43
C MET A 1 6.23 -38.09 -11.14
N ARG A 2 4.93 -37.86 -11.36
CA ARG A 2 4.45 -36.61 -11.98
C ARG A 2 4.40 -35.55 -10.89
N LEU A 3 5.39 -34.65 -10.89
CA LEU A 3 5.28 -33.37 -10.17
C LEU A 3 4.09 -32.63 -10.80
N ARG A 4 2.95 -32.60 -10.11
CA ARG A 4 1.92 -31.62 -10.42
C ARG A 4 2.57 -30.26 -10.19
N ARG A 5 2.68 -29.45 -11.25
CA ARG A 5 2.86 -28.01 -11.07
C ARG A 5 1.59 -27.54 -10.38
N ASP A 6 1.67 -27.25 -9.09
CA ASP A 6 0.57 -26.60 -8.40
C ASP A 6 0.27 -25.30 -9.14
N VAL A 7 -1.00 -25.13 -9.51
CA VAL A 7 -1.47 -23.86 -10.07
C VAL A 7 -1.25 -22.81 -9.01
N PRO A 8 -0.53 -21.70 -9.30
CA PRO A 8 -0.31 -20.65 -8.31
C PRO A 8 -1.65 -20.18 -7.75
N LYS A 9 -1.76 -20.13 -6.41
CA LYS A 9 -2.95 -19.59 -5.76
C LYS A 9 -3.12 -18.13 -6.16
N GLU A 10 -4.30 -17.76 -6.64
CA GLU A 10 -4.65 -16.36 -6.87
C GLU A 10 -5.04 -15.70 -5.54
N TYR A 11 -4.56 -14.47 -5.34
CA TYR A 11 -4.85 -13.66 -4.16
C TYR A 11 -5.61 -12.41 -4.55
N SER A 12 -6.47 -11.94 -3.64
CA SER A 12 -6.95 -10.56 -3.62
C SER A 12 -5.99 -9.69 -2.83
N TYR A 13 -6.01 -8.38 -3.08
CA TYR A 13 -5.01 -7.47 -2.51
C TYR A 13 -5.65 -6.29 -1.79
N VAL A 14 -5.09 -5.94 -0.64
CA VAL A 14 -5.47 -4.75 0.13
C VAL A 14 -4.22 -4.07 0.68
N THR A 15 -4.17 -2.75 0.61
CA THR A 15 -3.09 -1.95 1.21
C THR A 15 -3.65 -0.85 2.08
N VAL A 16 -2.91 -0.46 3.12
CA VAL A 16 -3.22 0.70 3.95
C VAL A 16 -2.22 1.81 3.63
N VAL A 17 -2.75 2.97 3.21
CA VAL A 17 -1.98 4.16 2.80
C VAL A 17 -2.31 5.30 3.76
N THR A 18 -1.29 5.85 4.42
CA THR A 18 -1.50 6.83 5.49
C THR A 18 -0.20 7.56 5.84
N TYR A 19 -0.18 8.35 6.92
CA TYR A 19 1.04 8.90 7.51
C TYR A 19 1.22 8.45 8.96
N GLY A 20 2.38 8.77 9.54
CA GLY A 20 2.66 8.46 10.93
C GLY A 20 1.60 9.03 11.87
N ARG A 21 1.23 8.24 12.91
CA ARG A 21 0.35 8.64 14.03
C ARG A 21 -1.14 8.76 13.69
N THR A 22 -1.61 8.04 12.69
CA THR A 22 -3.02 7.99 12.27
C THR A 22 -3.80 6.78 12.81
N GLY A 23 -3.23 5.99 13.74
CA GLY A 23 -3.88 4.75 14.20
C GLY A 23 -3.81 3.59 13.20
N SER A 24 -2.96 3.69 12.17
CA SER A 24 -2.87 2.69 11.09
C SER A 24 -2.48 1.27 11.55
N THR A 25 -1.84 1.12 12.71
CA THR A 25 -1.58 -0.20 13.31
C THR A 25 -2.88 -0.85 13.84
N ALA A 26 -3.84 -0.06 14.33
CA ALA A 26 -5.16 -0.57 14.72
C ALA A 26 -5.96 -1.02 13.49
N ILE A 27 -5.89 -0.25 12.39
CA ILE A 27 -6.45 -0.65 11.08
C ILE A 27 -5.79 -1.95 10.58
N GLN A 28 -4.47 -2.10 10.73
CA GLN A 28 -3.79 -3.33 10.38
C GLN A 28 -4.27 -4.51 11.23
N ALA A 29 -4.46 -4.32 12.54
CA ALA A 29 -4.98 -5.35 13.43
C ALA A 29 -6.42 -5.75 13.04
N SER A 30 -7.31 -4.79 12.80
CA SER A 30 -8.69 -5.07 12.39
C SER A 30 -8.78 -5.75 11.03
N LEU A 31 -7.91 -5.41 10.07
CA LEU A 31 -7.85 -6.13 8.80
C LEU A 31 -7.36 -7.58 8.98
N ASN A 32 -6.36 -7.81 9.84
CA ASN A 32 -5.87 -9.16 10.13
C ASN A 32 -6.88 -10.02 10.93
N ALA A 33 -7.85 -9.39 11.60
CA ALA A 33 -8.93 -10.09 12.29
C ALA A 33 -9.97 -10.67 11.31
N LEU A 34 -10.00 -10.20 10.06
CA LEU A 34 -10.91 -10.71 9.04
C LEU A 34 -10.48 -12.10 8.53
N PRO A 35 -11.45 -12.98 8.21
CA PRO A 35 -11.14 -14.34 7.78
C PRO A 35 -10.34 -14.37 6.47
N GLY A 36 -9.18 -15.02 6.50
CA GLY A 36 -8.33 -15.22 5.34
C GLY A 36 -7.59 -13.95 4.87
N VAL A 37 -7.53 -12.90 5.68
CA VAL A 37 -6.77 -11.67 5.38
C VAL A 37 -5.42 -11.71 6.09
N LEU A 38 -4.36 -11.35 5.37
CA LEU A 38 -3.02 -11.14 5.90
C LEU A 38 -2.50 -9.77 5.45
N LEU A 39 -2.54 -8.79 6.35
CA LEU A 39 -1.93 -7.48 6.17
C LEU A 39 -0.61 -7.40 6.96
N ARG A 40 0.51 -7.34 6.24
CA ARG A 40 1.83 -7.10 6.83
C ARG A 40 2.00 -5.64 7.26
N GLY A 41 2.99 -5.41 8.12
CA GLY A 41 3.38 -4.07 8.52
C GLY A 41 4.20 -3.35 7.44
N GLU A 42 4.82 -2.25 7.86
CA GLU A 42 5.66 -1.40 7.03
C GLU A 42 6.88 -2.15 6.49
N ASN A 43 7.28 -1.81 5.26
CA ASN A 43 8.44 -2.39 4.57
C ASN A 43 9.50 -1.34 4.22
N TYR A 44 9.50 -0.21 4.92
CA TYR A 44 10.45 0.88 4.73
C TYR A 44 10.45 1.41 3.29
N ALA A 45 9.26 1.56 2.71
CA ALA A 45 9.06 2.00 1.32
C ALA A 45 9.75 1.13 0.25
N ALA A 46 10.00 -0.16 0.52
CA ALA A 46 10.63 -1.08 -0.45
C ALA A 46 9.89 -1.11 -1.80
N MET A 47 8.57 -0.96 -1.80
CA MET A 47 7.77 -0.92 -3.04
C MET A 47 8.15 0.24 -3.96
N ARG A 48 8.59 1.38 -3.41
CA ARG A 48 9.02 2.51 -4.24
C ARG A 48 10.25 2.16 -5.05
N GLY A 49 11.24 1.51 -4.43
CA GLY A 49 12.45 1.07 -5.12
C GLY A 49 12.14 0.11 -6.27
N LEU A 50 11.18 -0.81 -6.06
CA LEU A 50 10.70 -1.71 -7.12
C LEU A 50 9.98 -0.95 -8.24
N GLY A 51 9.21 0.10 -7.91
CA GLY A 51 8.59 0.98 -8.89
C GLY A 51 9.62 1.72 -9.74
N THR A 52 10.64 2.31 -9.11
CA THR A 52 11.76 2.99 -9.81
C THR A 52 12.54 2.03 -10.71
N TYR A 53 12.80 0.81 -10.24
CA TYR A 53 13.44 -0.24 -11.03
C TYR A 53 12.62 -0.57 -12.28
N LEU A 54 11.32 -0.85 -12.12
CA LEU A 54 10.44 -1.15 -13.25
C LEU A 54 10.34 0.02 -14.23
N GLN A 55 10.21 1.26 -13.72
CA GLN A 55 10.14 2.46 -14.55
C GLN A 55 11.39 2.60 -15.41
N SER A 56 12.57 2.37 -14.83
CA SER A 56 13.85 2.41 -15.57
C SER A 56 13.88 1.37 -16.70
N ILE A 57 13.42 0.14 -16.44
CA ILE A 57 13.33 -0.91 -17.46
C ILE A 57 12.32 -0.54 -18.55
N ALA A 58 11.16 0.00 -18.17
CA ALA A 58 10.13 0.43 -19.12
C ALA A 58 10.62 1.56 -20.03
N GLU A 59 11.35 2.55 -19.48
CA GLU A 59 11.92 3.64 -20.27
C GLU A 59 12.96 3.15 -21.27
N VAL A 60 13.82 2.21 -20.88
CA VAL A 60 14.81 1.64 -21.80
C VAL A 60 14.11 0.82 -22.89
N ALA A 61 13.14 -0.01 -22.53
CA ALA A 61 12.38 -0.80 -23.49
C ALA A 61 11.62 0.08 -24.50
N ASP A 62 11.01 1.18 -24.04
CA ASP A 62 10.24 2.09 -24.87
C ASP A 62 11.13 2.97 -25.79
N ARG A 63 12.15 3.61 -25.21
CA ARG A 63 13.00 4.57 -25.94
C ARG A 63 14.06 3.89 -26.79
N HIS A 64 14.46 2.67 -26.43
CA HIS A 64 15.58 1.99 -27.04
C HIS A 64 15.18 0.57 -27.45
N HIS A 65 15.17 0.31 -28.76
CA HIS A 65 14.81 -1.00 -29.34
C HIS A 65 16.01 -1.58 -30.10
N ALA A 66 17.14 -1.79 -29.42
CA ALA A 66 18.40 -2.12 -30.08
C ALA A 66 18.79 -3.60 -29.99
N GLY A 67 18.94 -4.23 -31.15
CA GLY A 67 19.39 -5.62 -31.29
C GLY A 67 20.83 -5.82 -31.81
N LYS A 68 21.55 -4.74 -32.18
CA LYS A 68 22.93 -4.83 -32.66
C LYS A 68 23.93 -4.71 -31.50
N SER A 69 24.91 -5.60 -31.43
CA SER A 69 25.93 -5.65 -30.37
C SER A 69 26.81 -4.40 -30.26
N THR A 70 26.87 -3.59 -31.32
CA THR A 70 27.63 -2.33 -31.36
C THR A 70 26.82 -1.11 -30.93
N HIS A 71 25.53 -1.26 -30.61
CA HIS A 71 24.68 -0.15 -30.18
C HIS A 71 24.83 0.07 -28.65
N PRO A 72 24.87 1.32 -28.15
CA PRO A 72 24.99 1.60 -26.71
C PRO A 72 23.90 0.96 -25.84
N TRP A 73 22.72 0.73 -26.44
CA TRP A 73 21.56 0.10 -25.81
C TRP A 73 21.35 -1.37 -26.22
N TYR A 74 22.39 -2.04 -26.70
CA TYR A 74 22.29 -3.44 -27.14
C TYR A 74 21.58 -4.33 -26.10
N GLY A 75 20.60 -5.10 -26.55
CA GLY A 75 19.81 -6.00 -25.72
C GLY A 75 18.47 -5.41 -25.26
N SER A 76 18.28 -4.09 -25.40
CA SER A 76 17.04 -3.42 -24.98
C SER A 76 15.80 -3.90 -25.75
N ALA A 77 15.98 -4.38 -26.99
CA ALA A 77 14.89 -4.96 -27.79
C ALA A 77 14.29 -6.26 -27.19
N GLN A 78 14.96 -6.87 -26.21
CA GLN A 78 14.50 -8.08 -25.53
C GLN A 78 13.89 -7.79 -24.15
N LEU A 79 13.90 -6.53 -23.69
CA LEU A 79 13.31 -6.16 -22.42
C LEU A 79 11.79 -6.27 -22.52
N ASP A 80 11.19 -6.93 -21.53
CA ASP A 80 9.75 -7.06 -21.38
C ASP A 80 9.34 -6.52 -20.00
N PRO A 81 8.93 -5.24 -19.92
CA PRO A 81 8.48 -4.64 -18.67
C PRO A 81 7.27 -5.35 -18.04
N ILE A 82 6.42 -6.01 -18.84
CA ILE A 82 5.26 -6.75 -18.34
C ILE A 82 5.72 -8.03 -17.64
N ALA A 83 6.66 -8.76 -18.24
CA ALA A 83 7.28 -9.93 -17.61
C ALA A 83 8.03 -9.55 -16.32
N VAL A 84 8.74 -8.42 -16.31
CA VAL A 84 9.41 -7.91 -15.11
C VAL A 84 8.41 -7.56 -14.01
N LEU A 85 7.30 -6.87 -14.33
CA LEU A 85 6.24 -6.59 -13.37
C LEU A 85 5.66 -7.86 -12.74
N ALA A 86 5.46 -8.92 -13.55
CA ALA A 86 4.97 -10.20 -13.06
C ALA A 86 5.97 -10.89 -12.12
N ASP A 87 7.27 -10.83 -12.42
CA ASP A 87 8.30 -11.40 -11.54
C ASP A 87 8.46 -10.60 -10.24
N ILE A 88 8.37 -9.27 -10.29
CA ILE A 88 8.33 -8.42 -9.09
C ILE A 88 7.14 -8.81 -8.21
N ARG A 89 5.94 -8.98 -8.79
CA ARG A 89 4.75 -9.41 -8.03
C ARG A 89 5.02 -10.74 -7.33
N ARG A 90 5.53 -11.74 -8.05
CA ARG A 90 5.88 -13.05 -7.50
C ARG A 90 6.89 -12.91 -6.36
N HIS A 91 7.96 -12.16 -6.55
CA HIS A 91 8.99 -11.93 -5.53
C HIS A 91 8.41 -11.30 -4.26
N VAL A 92 7.56 -10.28 -4.39
CA VAL A 92 6.92 -9.63 -3.24
C VAL A 92 5.99 -10.59 -2.49
N ILE A 93 5.23 -11.42 -3.21
CA ILE A 93 4.37 -12.44 -2.58
C ILE A 93 5.22 -13.48 -1.83
N ASP A 94 6.27 -14.01 -2.47
CA ASP A 94 7.06 -15.12 -1.96
C ASP A 94 7.96 -14.72 -0.78
N TYR A 95 8.53 -13.52 -0.80
CA TYR A 95 9.58 -13.13 0.14
C TYR A 95 9.17 -12.05 1.13
N LEU A 96 8.19 -11.21 0.78
CA LEU A 96 7.75 -10.11 1.65
C LEU A 96 6.41 -10.42 2.31
N LEU A 97 5.37 -10.77 1.53
CA LEU A 97 4.02 -11.00 2.07
C LEU A 97 3.89 -12.37 2.74
N ARG A 98 4.48 -13.41 2.14
CA ARG A 98 4.58 -14.77 2.69
C ARG A 98 3.22 -15.28 3.22
N PRO A 99 2.21 -15.43 2.35
CA PRO A 99 0.89 -15.92 2.75
C PRO A 99 0.94 -17.35 3.33
N ALA A 100 0.01 -17.65 4.24
CA ALA A 100 -0.27 -19.00 4.67
C ALA A 100 -1.25 -19.68 3.70
N ALA A 101 -1.38 -21.02 3.78
CA ALA A 101 -2.28 -21.77 2.91
C ALA A 101 -3.74 -21.28 2.97
N SER A 102 -4.20 -20.83 4.14
CA SER A 102 -5.55 -20.30 4.38
C SER A 102 -5.75 -18.85 3.92
N THR A 103 -4.70 -18.14 3.53
CA THR A 103 -4.78 -16.71 3.18
C THR A 103 -5.34 -16.49 1.78
N ASN A 104 -6.36 -15.65 1.63
CA ASN A 104 -6.97 -15.29 0.34
C ASN A 104 -6.76 -13.81 -0.01
N TRP A 105 -6.58 -12.96 1.00
CA TRP A 105 -6.26 -11.54 0.85
C TRP A 105 -4.89 -11.25 1.43
N ILE A 106 -4.05 -10.55 0.68
CA ILE A 106 -2.71 -10.17 1.12
C ILE A 106 -2.42 -8.69 0.88
N GLY A 107 -1.53 -8.15 1.69
CA GLY A 107 -0.85 -6.90 1.39
C GLY A 107 -0.14 -6.35 2.60
N PHE A 108 0.01 -5.03 2.65
CA PHE A 108 0.82 -4.38 3.67
C PHE A 108 0.28 -2.99 4.02
N LYS A 109 0.78 -2.43 5.12
CA LYS A 109 0.54 -1.05 5.55
C LYS A 109 1.80 -0.23 5.36
N GLU A 110 1.71 1.01 4.87
CA GLU A 110 2.83 1.95 4.82
C GLU A 110 2.39 3.35 5.29
N VAL A 111 3.32 4.09 5.90
CA VAL A 111 3.10 5.43 6.50
C VAL A 111 3.98 6.52 5.88
N ARG A 112 4.86 6.17 4.94
CA ARG A 112 5.87 7.06 4.33
C ARG A 112 5.35 7.67 3.02
N TYR A 113 4.32 8.50 3.10
CA TYR A 113 3.64 9.11 1.95
C TYR A 113 3.68 10.65 1.96
N GLU A 114 4.38 11.23 2.93
CA GLU A 114 4.51 12.68 3.12
C GLU A 114 5.55 13.35 2.19
N PRO A 115 5.49 14.70 2.06
CA PRO A 115 6.61 15.48 1.52
C PRO A 115 7.95 15.08 2.17
N GLY A 116 8.98 14.90 1.33
CA GLY A 116 10.28 14.33 1.71
C GLY A 116 10.42 12.85 1.34
N HIS A 117 9.31 12.11 1.29
CA HIS A 117 9.25 10.82 0.63
C HIS A 117 8.90 10.98 -0.84
N PHE A 118 7.92 11.82 -1.17
CA PHE A 118 7.56 12.18 -2.54
C PHE A 118 7.78 13.68 -2.74
N ALA A 119 8.33 14.08 -3.90
CA ALA A 119 8.58 15.49 -4.16
C ALA A 119 7.31 16.24 -4.57
N SER A 120 6.31 15.52 -5.09
CA SER A 120 5.04 16.08 -5.55
C SER A 120 3.88 15.09 -5.41
N TYR A 121 2.66 15.62 -5.52
CA TYR A 121 1.46 14.79 -5.63
C TYR A 121 1.50 13.84 -6.82
N ASP A 122 2.02 14.29 -7.97
CA ASP A 122 2.08 13.45 -9.18
C ASP A 122 2.97 12.22 -8.98
N GLU A 123 4.11 12.39 -8.31
CA GLU A 123 5.00 11.25 -7.97
C GLU A 123 4.33 10.28 -6.99
N LEU A 124 3.62 10.81 -5.99
CA LEU A 124 2.83 10.00 -5.06
C LEU A 124 1.77 9.19 -5.83
N LEU A 125 0.98 9.86 -6.68
CA LEU A 125 -0.10 9.24 -7.43
C LEU A 125 0.45 8.18 -8.40
N GLN A 126 1.55 8.46 -9.10
CA GLN A 126 2.23 7.49 -9.95
C GLN A 126 2.68 6.24 -9.16
N HIS A 127 3.18 6.43 -7.95
CA HIS A 127 3.54 5.31 -7.08
C HIS A 127 2.31 4.48 -6.67
N LEU A 128 1.20 5.11 -6.31
CA LEU A 128 -0.05 4.40 -6.00
C LEU A 128 -0.60 3.65 -7.21
N ILE A 129 -0.53 4.25 -8.41
CA ILE A 129 -0.89 3.57 -9.67
C ILE A 129 0.04 2.37 -9.93
N PHE A 130 1.34 2.50 -9.66
CA PHE A 130 2.26 1.37 -9.72
C PHE A 130 1.82 0.23 -8.80
N LEU A 131 1.43 0.50 -7.55
CA LEU A 131 0.91 -0.54 -6.65
C LEU A 131 -0.32 -1.24 -7.23
N GLY A 132 -1.25 -0.49 -7.84
CA GLY A 132 -2.44 -1.06 -8.48
C GLY A 132 -2.14 -1.91 -9.72
N ARG A 133 -1.06 -1.63 -10.44
CA ARG A 133 -0.56 -2.47 -11.54
C ARG A 133 0.20 -3.69 -11.02
N LEU A 134 0.97 -3.51 -9.95
CA LEU A 134 1.69 -4.58 -9.27
C LEU A 134 0.72 -5.59 -8.65
N PHE A 135 -0.42 -5.14 -8.15
CA PHE A 135 -1.44 -5.98 -7.51
C PHE A 135 -2.78 -5.80 -8.22
N PRO A 136 -3.08 -6.61 -9.25
CA PRO A 136 -4.30 -6.47 -10.02
C PRO A 136 -5.52 -6.53 -9.11
N GLY A 137 -6.32 -5.46 -9.17
CA GLY A 137 -7.53 -5.35 -8.37
C GLY A 137 -7.35 -4.88 -6.92
N LEU A 138 -6.16 -4.34 -6.58
CA LEU A 138 -5.84 -3.77 -5.26
C LEU A 138 -6.95 -2.86 -4.70
N ARG A 139 -7.25 -3.05 -3.42
CA ARG A 139 -8.10 -2.17 -2.60
C ARG A 139 -7.21 -1.29 -1.72
N TYR A 140 -7.50 0.00 -1.69
CA TYR A 140 -6.79 0.98 -0.87
C TYR A 140 -7.67 1.38 0.31
N VAL A 141 -7.19 1.11 1.52
CA VAL A 141 -7.70 1.72 2.74
C VAL A 141 -6.84 2.94 3.01
N ILE A 142 -7.36 4.11 2.66
CA ILE A 142 -6.69 5.38 2.90
C ILE A 142 -7.13 5.88 4.28
N ASN A 143 -6.17 6.19 5.14
CA ASN A 143 -6.47 6.66 6.48
C ASN A 143 -5.81 8.02 6.72
N VAL A 144 -6.59 8.99 7.16
CA VAL A 144 -6.14 10.34 7.48
C VAL A 144 -6.43 10.68 8.93
N ARG A 145 -5.82 11.75 9.43
CA ARG A 145 -6.00 12.27 10.78
C ARG A 145 -5.84 13.79 10.76
N GLU A 146 -6.51 14.50 11.66
CA GLU A 146 -6.29 15.94 11.75
C GLU A 146 -4.80 16.30 11.94
N PRO A 147 -4.19 17.11 11.04
CA PRO A 147 -2.75 17.35 11.01
C PRO A 147 -2.21 17.92 12.34
N VAL A 148 -2.97 18.81 12.97
CA VAL A 148 -2.61 19.41 14.28
C VAL A 148 -2.49 18.34 15.37
N ASN A 149 -3.36 17.32 15.34
CA ASN A 149 -3.35 16.24 16.32
C ASN A 149 -2.20 15.26 16.05
N ALA A 150 -1.96 14.93 14.78
CA ALA A 150 -0.88 14.04 14.38
C ALA A 150 0.51 14.66 14.65
N ALA A 151 0.68 15.97 14.37
CA ALA A 151 1.93 16.70 14.59
C ALA A 151 2.38 16.73 16.06
N ARG A 152 1.45 16.59 17.01
CA ARG A 152 1.74 16.59 18.45
C ARG A 152 2.09 15.21 19.00
N SER A 153 2.19 14.18 18.16
CA SER A 153 2.35 12.78 18.59
C SER A 153 3.63 12.13 18.08
N GLY A 154 4.19 11.22 18.87
CA GLY A 154 5.34 10.42 18.47
C GLY A 154 6.58 11.29 18.22
N TRP A 155 7.20 11.14 17.06
CA TRP A 155 8.42 11.88 16.68
C TRP A 155 8.13 13.21 15.96
N TRP A 156 6.88 13.51 15.60
CA TRP A 156 6.53 14.74 14.89
C TRP A 156 6.83 16.04 15.65
N PRO A 157 6.74 16.12 16.99
CA PRO A 157 7.07 17.35 17.71
C PRO A 157 8.51 17.84 17.54
N GLU A 158 9.42 16.95 17.12
CA GLU A 158 10.82 17.28 16.82
C GLU A 158 11.01 17.87 15.42
N ASN A 159 9.98 17.79 14.56
CA ASN A 159 10.01 18.32 13.20
C ASN A 159 9.32 19.70 13.15
N ILE A 160 10.11 20.74 12.84
CA ILE A 160 9.65 22.12 12.79
C ILE A 160 8.54 22.36 11.76
N ASP A 161 8.50 21.56 10.69
CA ASP A 161 7.55 21.67 9.58
C ASP A 161 6.41 20.64 9.68
N ALA A 162 6.28 19.92 10.81
CA ALA A 162 5.35 18.80 10.95
C ALA A 162 3.91 19.13 10.55
N LEU A 163 3.39 20.30 10.95
CA LEU A 163 2.02 20.68 10.63
C LEU A 163 1.82 20.88 9.12
N GLU A 164 2.75 21.55 8.45
CA GLU A 164 2.68 21.81 7.01
C GLU A 164 2.82 20.51 6.20
N VAL A 165 3.80 19.68 6.56
CA VAL A 165 4.03 18.38 5.94
C VAL A 165 2.79 17.49 6.08
N LEU A 166 2.20 17.41 7.26
CA LEU A 166 1.02 16.57 7.51
C LEU A 166 -0.26 17.12 6.86
N THR A 167 -0.41 18.44 6.80
CA THR A 167 -1.53 19.08 6.08
C THR A 167 -1.44 18.74 4.59
N THR A 168 -0.27 18.93 3.99
CA THR A 168 -0.02 18.58 2.59
C THR A 168 -0.28 17.09 2.34
N THR A 169 0.21 16.22 3.22
CA THR A 169 0.01 14.77 3.09
C THR A 169 -1.46 14.40 3.15
N ARG A 170 -2.23 14.99 4.08
CA ARG A 170 -3.68 14.76 4.18
C ARG A 170 -4.38 15.14 2.88
N ASP A 171 -4.08 16.31 2.33
CA ASP A 171 -4.71 16.80 1.10
C ASP A 171 -4.36 15.93 -0.11
N TRP A 172 -3.11 15.46 -0.18
CA TRP A 172 -2.66 14.49 -1.18
C TRP A 172 -3.42 13.16 -1.07
N LEU A 173 -3.60 12.61 0.14
CA LEU A 173 -4.29 11.33 0.32
C LEU A 173 -5.81 11.43 0.02
N LEU A 174 -6.44 12.56 0.35
CA LEU A 174 -7.82 12.82 -0.03
C LEU A 174 -7.98 12.88 -1.56
N SER A 175 -7.08 13.62 -2.23
CA SER A 175 -7.07 13.72 -3.70
C SER A 175 -6.81 12.36 -4.36
N ALA A 176 -5.84 11.61 -3.84
CA ALA A 176 -5.50 10.28 -4.35
C ALA A 176 -6.66 9.29 -4.24
N THR A 177 -7.52 9.43 -3.22
CA THR A 177 -8.72 8.59 -3.08
C THR A 177 -9.66 8.75 -4.29
N ALA A 178 -9.90 9.99 -4.70
CA ALA A 178 -10.74 10.28 -5.86
C ALA A 178 -10.07 9.81 -7.16
N ASP A 179 -8.79 10.13 -7.35
CA ASP A 179 -8.07 9.81 -8.57
C ASP A 179 -7.88 8.30 -8.78
N LEU A 180 -7.65 7.53 -7.72
CA LEU A 180 -7.57 6.08 -7.81
C LEU A 180 -8.90 5.45 -8.23
N ASN A 181 -10.03 5.95 -7.71
CA ASN A 181 -11.36 5.50 -8.11
C ASN A 181 -11.70 5.92 -9.56
N ASN A 182 -11.24 7.09 -10.00
CA ASN A 182 -11.38 7.51 -11.40
C ASN A 182 -10.53 6.65 -12.34
N PHE A 183 -9.29 6.33 -11.94
CA PHE A 183 -8.33 5.62 -12.78
C PHE A 183 -8.62 4.11 -12.89
N PHE A 184 -8.92 3.44 -11.77
CA PHE A 184 -9.11 1.99 -11.71
C PHE A 184 -10.58 1.54 -11.65
N GLY A 185 -11.51 2.50 -11.67
CA GLY A 185 -12.94 2.28 -11.48
C GLY A 185 -13.38 2.43 -10.02
N PRO A 186 -14.71 2.51 -9.77
CA PRO A 186 -15.25 2.79 -8.45
C PRO A 186 -14.92 1.69 -7.43
N LEU A 187 -15.02 2.04 -6.15
CA LEU A 187 -14.82 1.13 -5.00
C LEU A 187 -13.41 0.51 -4.93
N ARG A 188 -12.40 1.21 -5.46
CA ARG A 188 -10.98 0.83 -5.36
C ARG A 188 -10.33 1.41 -4.13
N ALA A 189 -10.67 2.64 -3.77
CA ALA A 189 -10.14 3.32 -2.61
C ALA A 189 -11.28 3.82 -1.71
N ALA A 190 -11.13 3.61 -0.40
CA ALA A 190 -12.00 4.18 0.63
C ALA A 190 -11.13 4.97 1.60
N CYS A 191 -11.49 6.23 1.84
CA CYS A 191 -10.82 7.09 2.82
C CYS A 191 -11.61 7.12 4.11
N VAL A 192 -10.92 6.93 5.23
CA VAL A 192 -11.46 7.03 6.60
C VAL A 192 -10.63 8.01 7.41
N ALA A 193 -11.28 8.76 8.30
CA ALA A 193 -10.59 9.66 9.23
C ALA A 193 -10.47 9.00 10.61
N TYR A 194 -9.30 9.13 11.22
CA TYR A 194 -8.98 8.61 12.56
C TYR A 194 -10.01 9.06 13.59
N GLU A 195 -10.35 10.34 13.59
CA GLU A 195 -11.33 10.94 14.48
C GLU A 195 -12.70 10.26 14.40
N ASP A 196 -13.12 9.85 13.20
CA ASP A 196 -14.43 9.24 12.99
C ASP A 196 -14.43 7.77 13.43
N TRP A 197 -13.44 6.99 13.01
CA TRP A 197 -13.46 5.54 13.28
C TRP A 197 -13.03 5.15 14.69
N VAL A 198 -12.27 6.02 15.37
CA VAL A 198 -11.92 5.78 16.77
C VAL A 198 -13.14 5.95 17.69
N ASP A 199 -14.03 6.87 17.33
CA ASP A 199 -15.29 7.12 18.05
C ASP A 199 -16.38 6.13 17.63
N ASP A 200 -16.47 5.80 16.34
CA ASP A 200 -17.40 4.80 15.81
C ASP A 200 -16.70 3.77 14.88
N PRO A 201 -16.38 2.56 15.39
CA PRO A 201 -15.83 1.48 14.58
C PRO A 201 -16.67 1.07 13.36
N GLN A 202 -17.96 1.42 13.30
CA GLN A 202 -18.80 1.15 12.13
C GLN A 202 -18.24 1.81 10.85
N VAL A 203 -17.55 2.95 10.98
CA VAL A 203 -16.91 3.64 9.85
C VAL A 203 -15.91 2.72 9.12
N LEU A 204 -15.10 1.96 9.86
CA LEU A 204 -14.17 1.00 9.26
C LEU A 204 -14.89 -0.23 8.69
N VAL A 205 -15.92 -0.73 9.38
CA VAL A 205 -16.72 -1.85 8.90
C VAL A 205 -17.37 -1.53 7.55
N ASP A 206 -17.97 -0.35 7.42
CA ASP A 206 -18.62 0.11 6.19
C ASP A 206 -17.59 0.32 5.07
N ALA A 207 -16.43 0.92 5.38
CA ALA A 207 -15.35 1.06 4.43
C ALA A 207 -14.88 -0.30 3.89
N TYR A 208 -14.64 -1.29 4.76
CA TYR A 208 -14.22 -2.63 4.37
C TYR A 208 -15.27 -3.34 3.52
N SER A 209 -16.55 -3.21 3.89
CA SER A 209 -17.69 -3.73 3.13
C SER A 209 -17.75 -3.13 1.73
N SER A 210 -17.60 -1.80 1.61
CA SER A 210 -17.61 -1.10 0.32
C SER A 210 -16.46 -1.52 -0.62
N LEU A 211 -15.31 -1.89 -0.05
CA LEU A 211 -14.16 -2.42 -0.79
C LEU A 211 -14.30 -3.90 -1.14
N GLY A 212 -15.35 -4.58 -0.66
CA GLY A 212 -15.60 -5.99 -0.87
C GLY A 212 -14.65 -6.91 -0.10
N LEU A 213 -14.13 -6.46 1.06
CA LEU A 213 -13.33 -7.30 1.94
C LEU A 213 -14.21 -8.37 2.61
N PRO A 214 -13.60 -9.47 3.12
CA PRO A 214 -14.34 -10.45 3.92
C PRO A 214 -15.03 -9.78 5.12
N ARG A 215 -16.18 -10.32 5.54
CA ARG A 215 -16.99 -9.71 6.59
C ARG A 215 -16.87 -10.47 7.91
N ASP A 216 -16.47 -9.75 8.95
CA ASP A 216 -16.56 -10.14 10.36
C ASP A 216 -16.55 -8.89 11.25
N ASP A 217 -17.72 -8.25 11.35
CA ASP A 217 -17.88 -6.97 12.03
C ASP A 217 -17.51 -7.07 13.53
N GLN A 218 -17.75 -8.23 14.14
CA GLN A 218 -17.42 -8.47 15.55
C GLN A 218 -15.92 -8.57 15.75
N ALA A 219 -15.20 -9.31 14.89
CA ALA A 219 -13.75 -9.42 14.96
C ALA A 219 -13.06 -8.07 14.74
N VAL A 220 -13.55 -7.25 13.80
CA VAL A 220 -13.07 -5.88 13.58
C VAL A 220 -13.21 -5.04 14.85
N ARG A 221 -14.40 -5.03 15.47
CA ARG A 221 -14.66 -4.28 16.71
C ARG A 221 -13.80 -4.77 17.87
N ALA A 222 -13.65 -6.09 18.02
CA ALA A 222 -12.81 -6.68 19.05
C ALA A 222 -11.34 -6.25 18.89
N ALA A 223 -10.80 -6.33 17.68
CA ALA A 223 -9.42 -5.94 17.38
C ALA A 223 -9.14 -4.45 17.66
N LEU A 224 -10.13 -3.57 17.47
CA LEU A 224 -10.00 -2.14 17.76
C LEU A 224 -10.03 -1.80 19.26
N LEU A 225 -10.58 -2.70 20.09
CA LEU A 225 -10.58 -2.55 21.56
C LEU A 225 -9.27 -3.03 22.21
N GLU A 226 -8.48 -3.84 21.52
CA GLU A 226 -7.20 -4.34 22.04
C GLU A 226 -6.19 -3.20 22.16
N ARG A 227 -5.56 -3.08 23.34
CA ARG A 227 -4.44 -2.15 23.53
C ARG A 227 -3.20 -2.70 22.84
N LEU A 228 -2.79 -2.04 21.76
CA LEU A 228 -1.59 -2.39 21.03
C LEU A 228 -0.33 -1.87 21.74
N GLU A 229 0.59 -2.78 22.07
CA GLU A 229 1.93 -2.40 22.52
C GLU A 229 2.69 -1.76 21.34
N HIS A 230 3.07 -0.50 21.50
CA HIS A 230 3.91 0.18 20.51
C HIS A 230 5.36 -0.01 20.91
N GLY A 231 6.17 -0.59 20.02
CA GLY A 231 7.58 -0.85 20.27
C GLY A 231 8.32 0.43 20.69
N SER A 232 8.81 0.43 21.93
CA SER A 232 9.82 1.37 22.41
C SER A 232 11.04 1.29 21.49
N ARG A 233 11.63 2.41 21.12
CA ARG A 233 12.95 2.42 20.44
C ARG A 233 13.92 1.55 21.27
N PRO A 234 14.67 0.60 20.69
CA PRO A 234 15.87 0.13 21.35
C PRO A 234 16.79 1.35 21.52
N GLY A 235 17.27 1.57 22.75
CA GLY A 235 18.28 2.58 23.04
C GLY A 235 19.63 2.27 22.42
#